data_AF-A0A0W0S3K0-F1
#
_entry.id   AF-A0A0W0S3K0-F1
#
_cell.length_a   1.000
_cell.length_b   1.000
_cell.length_c   1.000
_cell.angle_alpha   90.00
_cell.angle_beta   90.00
_cell.angle_gamma   90.00
#
_symmetry.space_group_name_H-M   'P 1'
#
loop_
_entity.id
_entity.type
_entity.pdbx_description
1 polymer ?
#
loop_
_entity_poly.entity_id
_entity_poly.type
_entity_poly.pdbx_seq_one_letter_code
_entity_poly.pdbx_strand_id
1 'polypeptide(L)'
;MLKQIQAFLTALGKQPAYYQLNEVEWSTIAQLYSLGDEKARIYLVQGLQQHSSVNKAEIHECIVTQITIDSFNQKQLTAQNQAIENFAKRAKKCIPQIEQLKLERSEWLELIRRFNKQHSHRVTSASLFFHLEQIKHLSYQALVKTFHGEERPSRAVKRAPLENKSSTVKRRKYYEEFDDSPNLLILAEDQETKFLHSPLAKQGVRVTSLDPATPTKDHHKVYRTPGGSKVRSLWSRTTGNSTIPFFKPLTPSPLKVKIKGSEDKIKRKIPKLLFVRHETIHFQATLEKLEERQDSKRRIGQNQLTGASCQSVFAVCDENIIIESRGSKYHWSHMIAYFLGGEQSIDNLVPATAASNYNVLEVIEQFIAQKLIEDKIPSINITVEPVYVDTTNIPGKLIFTLDWEELGKYCSETTHIDTRSHQRITKSMLMSIKLVRNEIEKTNDAMEEEPGETIARKLF
;
A
#
# COMPACT_ATOMS: atom_id res chain seq x y z
N MET A 1 21.45 -17.60 -15.72
CA MET A 1 20.23 -18.19 -16.33
C MET A 1 18.94 -17.85 -15.57
N LEU A 2 18.74 -18.31 -14.32
CA LEU A 2 17.47 -18.09 -13.60
C LEU A 2 17.03 -16.62 -13.53
N LYS A 3 17.95 -15.68 -13.30
CA LYS A 3 17.67 -14.23 -13.31
C LYS A 3 17.16 -13.72 -14.67
N GLN A 4 17.68 -14.25 -15.79
CA GLN A 4 17.23 -13.87 -17.13
C GLN A 4 15.84 -14.41 -17.42
N ILE A 5 15.57 -15.66 -17.01
CA ILE A 5 14.22 -16.25 -17.10
C ILE A 5 13.23 -15.45 -16.24
N GLN A 6 13.62 -15.05 -15.03
CA GLN A 6 12.80 -14.19 -14.18
C GLN A 6 12.51 -12.85 -14.86
N ALA A 7 13.53 -12.17 -15.37
CA ALA A 7 13.35 -10.90 -16.07
C ALA A 7 12.43 -11.04 -17.30
N PHE A 8 12.62 -12.09 -18.09
CA PHE A 8 11.76 -12.39 -19.24
C PHE A 8 10.31 -12.64 -18.83
N LEU A 9 10.06 -13.52 -17.86
CA LEU A 9 8.72 -13.82 -17.37
C LEU A 9 8.05 -12.62 -16.70
N THR A 10 8.83 -11.75 -16.03
CA THR A 10 8.34 -10.48 -15.50
C THR A 10 7.91 -9.54 -16.62
N ALA A 11 8.70 -9.42 -17.70
CA ALA A 11 8.32 -8.62 -18.86
C ALA A 11 7.08 -9.19 -19.57
N LEU A 12 7.02 -10.50 -19.77
CA LEU A 12 5.85 -11.18 -20.34
C LEU A 12 4.60 -10.99 -19.46
N GLY A 13 4.75 -11.04 -18.13
CA GLY A 13 3.66 -10.81 -17.18
C GLY A 13 3.09 -9.39 -17.18
N LYS A 14 3.82 -8.42 -17.76
CA LYS A 14 3.34 -7.03 -17.99
C LYS A 14 2.52 -6.91 -19.27
N GLN A 15 2.60 -7.89 -20.18
CA GLN A 15 1.81 -7.89 -21.41
C GLN A 15 0.33 -8.19 -21.11
N PRO A 16 -0.59 -7.78 -22.00
CA PRO A 16 -2.01 -8.12 -21.88
C PRO A 16 -2.24 -9.63 -21.79
N ALA A 17 -3.27 -10.07 -21.09
CA ALA A 17 -3.55 -11.50 -20.89
C ALA A 17 -3.81 -12.29 -22.19
N TYR A 18 -4.15 -11.59 -23.28
CA TYR A 18 -4.34 -12.15 -24.62
C TYR A 18 -3.09 -12.11 -25.50
N TYR A 19 -1.96 -11.59 -25.00
CA TYR A 19 -0.73 -11.41 -25.75
C TYR A 19 -0.20 -12.73 -26.32
N GLN A 20 0.11 -12.73 -27.61
CA GLN A 20 0.74 -13.83 -28.32
C GLN A 20 2.23 -13.55 -28.48
N LEU A 21 3.04 -14.59 -28.32
CA LEU A 21 4.49 -14.48 -28.42
C LEU A 21 4.90 -14.19 -29.86
N ASN A 22 5.91 -13.35 -30.04
CA ASN A 22 6.54 -13.11 -31.34
C ASN A 22 7.77 -14.03 -31.57
N GLU A 23 8.32 -14.02 -32.79
CA GLU A 23 9.47 -14.87 -33.15
C GLU A 23 10.72 -14.61 -32.31
N VAL A 24 10.99 -13.36 -31.95
CA VAL A 24 12.15 -12.98 -31.14
C VAL A 24 12.03 -13.56 -29.73
N GLU A 25 10.84 -13.44 -29.14
CA GLU A 25 10.54 -14.00 -27.83
C GLU A 25 10.58 -15.53 -27.84
N TRP A 26 10.05 -16.17 -28.89
CA TRP A 26 10.08 -17.62 -29.04
C TRP A 26 11.51 -18.14 -29.15
N SER A 27 12.34 -17.49 -29.95
CA SER A 27 13.76 -17.79 -30.08
C SER A 27 14.48 -17.62 -28.74
N THR A 28 14.15 -16.55 -28.00
CA THR A 28 14.67 -16.32 -26.64
C THR A 28 14.25 -17.42 -25.68
N ILE A 29 13.00 -17.87 -25.71
CA ILE A 29 12.49 -18.98 -24.90
C ILE A 29 13.27 -20.26 -25.20
N ALA A 30 13.44 -20.61 -26.48
CA ALA A 30 14.18 -21.80 -26.89
C ALA A 30 15.64 -21.76 -26.43
N GLN A 31 16.28 -20.59 -26.52
CA GLN A 31 17.63 -20.36 -26.04
C GLN A 31 17.73 -20.50 -24.51
N LEU A 32 16.85 -19.82 -23.76
CA LEU A 32 16.81 -19.90 -22.30
C LEU A 32 16.53 -21.33 -21.82
N TYR A 33 15.70 -22.07 -22.55
CA TYR A 33 15.37 -23.45 -22.24
C TYR A 33 16.57 -24.39 -22.45
N SER A 34 17.23 -24.30 -23.61
CA SER A 34 18.40 -25.15 -23.94
C SER A 34 19.57 -24.91 -22.98
N LEU A 35 19.88 -23.64 -22.67
CA LEU A 35 20.97 -23.26 -21.76
C LEU A 35 20.62 -23.40 -20.26
N GLY A 36 19.35 -23.61 -19.92
CA GLY A 36 18.89 -23.77 -18.54
C GLY A 36 19.19 -25.15 -17.95
N ASP A 37 19.47 -25.17 -16.65
CA ASP A 37 19.41 -26.40 -15.85
C ASP A 37 17.95 -26.88 -15.67
N GLU A 38 17.74 -28.07 -15.12
CA GLU A 38 16.40 -28.64 -14.93
C GLU A 38 15.47 -27.71 -14.14
N LYS A 39 15.98 -27.08 -13.08
CA LYS A 39 15.22 -26.15 -12.25
C LYS A 39 14.79 -24.91 -13.03
N ALA A 40 15.69 -24.34 -13.83
CA ALA A 40 15.42 -23.20 -14.69
C ALA A 40 14.40 -23.54 -15.79
N ARG A 41 14.52 -24.72 -16.42
CA ARG A 41 13.57 -25.22 -17.42
C ARG A 41 12.17 -25.39 -16.84
N ILE A 42 12.06 -26.02 -15.67
CA ILE A 42 10.79 -26.16 -14.96
C ILE A 42 10.19 -24.80 -14.63
N TYR A 43 11.01 -23.86 -14.16
CA TYR A 43 10.56 -22.50 -13.82
C TYR A 43 10.06 -21.73 -15.05
N LEU A 44 10.79 -21.80 -16.18
CA LEU A 44 10.39 -21.20 -17.45
C LEU A 44 9.04 -21.75 -17.94
N VAL A 45 8.91 -23.08 -18.01
CA VAL A 45 7.67 -23.74 -18.44
C VAL A 45 6.49 -23.39 -17.52
N GLN A 46 6.74 -23.31 -16.20
CA GLN A 46 5.72 -22.86 -15.24
C GLN A 46 5.27 -21.43 -15.46
N GLY A 47 6.19 -20.52 -15.82
CA GLY A 47 5.86 -19.15 -16.18
C GLY A 47 5.04 -19.06 -17.47
N LEU A 48 5.46 -19.78 -18.50
CA LEU A 48 4.77 -19.82 -19.80
C LEU A 48 3.36 -20.42 -19.68
N GLN A 49 3.17 -21.45 -18.86
CA GLN A 49 1.83 -22.01 -18.59
C GLN A 49 0.90 -20.95 -18.00
N GLN A 50 1.40 -20.11 -17.09
CA GLN A 50 0.57 -19.10 -16.43
C GLN A 50 0.08 -18.02 -17.40
N HIS A 51 0.83 -17.76 -18.47
CA HIS A 51 0.48 -16.80 -19.51
C HIS A 51 -0.40 -17.42 -20.61
N SER A 52 0.05 -18.55 -21.17
CA SER A 52 -0.57 -19.18 -22.34
C SER A 52 -1.77 -20.07 -22.01
N SER A 53 -1.94 -20.48 -20.74
CA SER A 53 -2.88 -21.53 -20.31
C SER A 53 -2.62 -22.93 -20.91
N VAL A 54 -1.56 -23.11 -21.70
CA VAL A 54 -1.15 -24.39 -22.29
C VAL A 54 -0.56 -25.29 -21.20
N ASN A 55 -0.77 -26.61 -21.29
CA ASN A 55 -0.26 -27.54 -20.29
C ASN A 55 1.29 -27.51 -20.25
N LYS A 56 1.89 -27.68 -19.07
CA LYS A 56 3.37 -27.74 -18.93
C LYS A 56 4.01 -28.79 -19.82
N ALA A 57 3.39 -29.97 -19.92
CA ALA A 57 3.88 -31.07 -20.75
C ALA A 57 3.88 -30.68 -22.23
N GLU A 58 2.80 -30.05 -22.69
CA GLU A 58 2.69 -29.57 -24.08
C GLU A 58 3.68 -28.44 -24.37
N ILE A 59 3.85 -27.47 -23.46
CA ILE A 59 4.86 -26.41 -23.62
C ILE A 59 6.25 -27.02 -23.72
N HIS A 60 6.56 -27.98 -22.84
CA HIS A 60 7.83 -28.68 -22.86
C HIS A 60 8.07 -29.37 -24.20
N GLU A 61 7.09 -30.13 -24.69
CA GLU A 61 7.13 -30.79 -25.99
C GLU A 61 7.32 -29.79 -27.14
N CYS A 62 6.59 -28.67 -27.14
CA CYS A 62 6.69 -27.63 -28.17
C CYS A 62 8.12 -27.05 -28.26
N ILE A 63 8.76 -26.83 -27.12
CA ILE A 63 10.13 -26.28 -27.09
C ILE A 63 11.15 -27.34 -27.53
N VAL A 64 10.99 -28.59 -27.08
CA VAL A 64 11.90 -29.70 -27.41
C VAL A 64 11.81 -30.07 -28.89
N THR A 65 10.60 -30.10 -29.46
CA THR A 65 10.34 -30.42 -30.87
C THR A 65 10.53 -29.21 -31.80
N GLN A 66 10.84 -28.03 -31.24
CA GLN A 66 11.09 -26.80 -31.99
C GLN A 66 9.97 -26.45 -32.99
N ILE A 67 8.71 -26.55 -32.56
CA ILE A 67 7.59 -26.14 -33.41
C ILE A 67 7.67 -24.65 -33.75
N THR A 68 7.00 -24.25 -34.84
CA THR A 68 6.89 -22.85 -35.23
C THR A 68 6.11 -22.04 -34.20
N ILE A 69 6.41 -20.75 -34.10
CA ILE A 69 5.70 -19.84 -33.19
C ILE A 69 4.20 -19.77 -33.49
N ASP A 70 3.81 -19.85 -34.76
CA ASP A 70 2.41 -19.88 -35.17
C ASP A 70 1.69 -21.11 -34.63
N SER A 71 2.34 -22.28 -34.70
CA SER A 71 1.79 -23.52 -34.15
C SER A 71 1.61 -23.42 -32.63
N PHE A 72 2.55 -22.80 -31.93
CA PHE A 72 2.42 -22.54 -30.50
C PHE A 72 1.28 -21.55 -30.20
N ASN A 73 1.18 -20.45 -30.95
CA ASN A 73 0.15 -19.43 -30.78
C ASN A 73 -1.26 -19.98 -31.04
N GLN A 74 -1.43 -20.93 -31.97
CA GLN A 74 -2.69 -21.64 -32.19
C GLN A 74 -3.05 -22.56 -31.01
N LYS A 75 -2.06 -23.29 -30.45
CA LYS A 75 -2.26 -24.08 -29.22
C LYS A 75 -2.64 -23.20 -28.05
N GLN A 76 -1.97 -22.05 -27.88
CA GLN A 76 -2.31 -21.05 -26.88
C GLN A 76 -3.76 -20.56 -27.04
N LEU A 77 -4.16 -20.17 -28.25
CA LEU A 77 -5.52 -19.70 -28.52
C LEU A 77 -6.57 -20.75 -28.12
N THR A 78 -6.35 -22.00 -28.50
CA THR A 78 -7.23 -23.13 -28.17
C THR A 78 -7.31 -23.36 -26.65
N ALA A 79 -6.16 -23.42 -25.97
CA ALA A 79 -6.11 -23.61 -24.52
C ALA A 79 -6.77 -22.46 -23.75
N GLN A 80 -6.55 -21.22 -24.20
CA GLN A 80 -7.18 -20.02 -23.65
C GLN A 80 -8.70 -20.05 -23.80
N ASN A 81 -9.22 -20.42 -24.97
CA ASN A 81 -10.66 -20.52 -25.21
C ASN A 81 -11.31 -21.59 -24.31
N GLN A 82 -10.66 -22.75 -24.14
CA GLN A 82 -11.13 -23.79 -23.23
C GLN A 82 -11.10 -23.32 -21.76
N ALA A 83 -10.06 -22.56 -21.37
CA ALA A 83 -9.96 -21.98 -20.03
C ALA A 83 -11.07 -20.95 -19.77
N ILE A 84 -11.39 -20.10 -20.76
CA ILE A 84 -12.51 -19.15 -20.71
C ILE A 84 -13.82 -19.89 -20.51
N GLU A 85 -14.12 -20.91 -21.30
CA GLU A 85 -15.37 -21.67 -21.21
C GLU A 85 -15.53 -22.30 -19.81
N ASN A 86 -14.47 -22.94 -19.31
CA ASN A 86 -14.46 -23.57 -17.99
C ASN A 86 -14.57 -22.55 -16.84
N PHE A 87 -13.96 -21.39 -16.98
CA PHE A 87 -14.05 -20.31 -16.00
C PHE A 87 -15.44 -19.65 -16.02
N ALA A 88 -15.98 -19.35 -17.20
CA ALA A 88 -17.31 -18.77 -17.39
C ALA A 88 -18.41 -19.65 -16.77
N LYS A 89 -18.34 -20.99 -16.95
CA LYS A 89 -19.24 -21.94 -16.29
C LYS A 89 -19.21 -21.81 -14.76
N ARG A 90 -18.02 -21.66 -14.16
CA ARG A 90 -17.87 -21.46 -12.71
C ARG A 90 -18.36 -20.08 -12.27
N ALA A 91 -18.08 -19.05 -13.06
CA ALA A 91 -18.50 -17.69 -12.77
C ALA A 91 -20.02 -17.54 -12.81
N LYS A 92 -20.69 -18.15 -13.80
CA LYS A 92 -22.16 -18.20 -13.92
C LYS A 92 -22.83 -18.86 -12.71
N LYS A 93 -22.20 -19.88 -12.10
CA LYS A 93 -22.72 -20.47 -10.85
C LYS A 93 -22.71 -19.49 -9.67
N CYS A 94 -21.80 -18.51 -9.67
CA CYS A 94 -21.68 -17.51 -8.61
C CYS A 94 -22.46 -16.22 -8.90
N ILE A 95 -22.52 -15.82 -10.17
CA ILE A 95 -23.25 -14.65 -10.67
C ILE A 95 -23.98 -15.10 -11.94
N PRO A 96 -25.22 -15.62 -11.84
CA PRO A 96 -25.97 -16.13 -13.00
C PRO A 96 -26.13 -15.14 -14.14
N GLN A 97 -26.19 -13.84 -13.81
CA GLN A 97 -26.35 -12.73 -14.73
C GLN A 97 -25.04 -12.25 -15.37
N ILE A 98 -23.90 -12.94 -15.15
CA ILE A 98 -22.59 -12.48 -15.65
C ILE A 98 -22.54 -12.27 -17.17
N GLU A 99 -23.37 -13.01 -17.92
CA GLU A 99 -23.50 -12.89 -19.38
C GLU A 99 -24.03 -11.50 -19.81
N GLN A 100 -24.75 -10.79 -18.95
CA GLN A 100 -25.26 -9.44 -19.22
C GLN A 100 -24.13 -8.40 -19.36
N LEU A 101 -22.96 -8.64 -18.76
CA LEU A 101 -21.80 -7.75 -18.90
C LEU A 101 -21.13 -7.84 -20.27
N LYS A 102 -21.49 -8.83 -21.11
CA LYS A 102 -20.89 -9.07 -22.43
C LYS A 102 -19.35 -8.96 -22.40
N LEU A 103 -18.74 -9.72 -21.49
CA LEU A 103 -17.28 -9.67 -21.29
C LEU A 103 -16.53 -10.11 -22.56
N GLU A 104 -15.56 -9.31 -22.97
CA GLU A 104 -14.68 -9.62 -24.08
C GLU A 104 -13.70 -10.74 -23.73
N ARG A 105 -13.08 -11.35 -24.76
CA ARG A 105 -12.06 -12.39 -24.59
C ARG A 105 -10.90 -11.91 -23.70
N SER A 106 -10.43 -10.69 -23.92
CA SER A 106 -9.38 -10.03 -23.16
C SER A 106 -9.71 -9.96 -21.66
N GLU A 107 -10.94 -9.58 -21.33
CA GLU A 107 -11.44 -9.43 -19.96
C GLU A 107 -11.59 -10.77 -19.24
N TRP A 108 -12.06 -11.80 -19.94
CA TRP A 108 -12.10 -13.16 -19.39
C TRP A 108 -10.72 -13.71 -19.07
N LEU A 109 -9.75 -13.52 -19.97
CA LEU A 109 -8.37 -13.96 -19.74
C LEU A 109 -7.75 -13.19 -18.58
N GLU A 110 -8.04 -11.90 -18.45
CA GLU A 110 -7.57 -11.10 -17.33
C GLU A 110 -8.16 -11.58 -15.99
N LEU A 111 -9.45 -11.93 -15.94
CA LEU A 111 -10.06 -12.57 -14.76
C LEU A 111 -9.34 -13.87 -14.40
N ILE A 112 -9.15 -14.77 -15.37
CA ILE A 112 -8.46 -16.05 -15.15
C ILE A 112 -7.05 -15.81 -14.61
N ARG A 113 -6.30 -14.88 -15.22
CA ARG A 113 -4.95 -14.50 -14.81
C ARG A 113 -4.93 -14.05 -13.34
N ARG A 114 -5.86 -13.17 -12.94
CA ARG A 114 -5.98 -12.67 -11.56
C ARG A 114 -6.31 -13.77 -10.56
N PHE A 115 -7.25 -14.67 -10.87
CA PHE A 115 -7.59 -15.81 -10.00
C PHE A 115 -6.41 -16.80 -9.87
N ASN A 116 -5.70 -17.07 -10.97
CA ASN A 116 -4.51 -17.93 -10.97
C ASN A 116 -3.33 -17.31 -10.22
N LYS A 117 -3.19 -15.98 -10.21
CA LYS A 117 -2.19 -15.25 -9.42
C LYS A 117 -2.48 -15.38 -7.91
N GLN A 118 -3.75 -15.32 -7.53
CA GLN A 118 -4.19 -15.45 -6.12
C GLN A 118 -4.20 -16.89 -5.58
N HIS A 119 -3.91 -17.90 -6.42
CA HIS A 119 -4.02 -19.32 -6.05
C HIS A 119 -5.39 -19.71 -5.45
N SER A 120 -6.43 -18.94 -5.73
CA SER A 120 -7.77 -19.21 -5.23
C SER A 120 -8.47 -20.19 -6.17
N HIS A 121 -8.55 -21.47 -5.77
CA HIS A 121 -9.29 -22.47 -6.53
C HIS A 121 -10.81 -22.20 -6.56
N ARG A 122 -11.31 -21.47 -5.57
CA ARG A 122 -12.74 -21.19 -5.40
C ARG A 122 -13.10 -19.84 -6.00
N VAL A 123 -13.92 -19.89 -7.04
CA VAL A 123 -14.60 -18.71 -7.57
C VAL A 123 -15.73 -18.34 -6.60
N THR A 124 -15.75 -17.09 -6.14
CA THR A 124 -16.81 -16.55 -5.27
C THR A 124 -17.36 -15.27 -5.90
N SER A 125 -18.62 -14.94 -5.60
CA SER A 125 -19.24 -13.70 -6.09
C SER A 125 -18.44 -12.47 -5.66
N ALA A 126 -18.04 -12.38 -4.39
CA ALA A 126 -17.24 -11.25 -3.88
C ALA A 126 -15.92 -11.07 -4.64
N SER A 127 -15.21 -12.17 -4.95
CA SER A 127 -13.97 -12.09 -5.73
C SER A 127 -14.21 -11.73 -7.18
N LEU A 128 -15.28 -12.23 -7.80
CA LEU A 128 -15.66 -11.87 -9.16
C LEU A 128 -15.98 -10.38 -9.26
N PHE A 129 -16.85 -9.87 -8.39
CA PHE A 129 -17.18 -8.44 -8.36
C PHE A 129 -15.93 -7.58 -8.21
N PHE A 130 -15.07 -7.90 -7.24
CA PHE A 130 -13.83 -7.16 -7.03
C PHE A 130 -12.95 -7.10 -8.30
N HIS A 131 -12.74 -8.24 -8.97
CA HIS A 131 -11.89 -8.25 -10.17
C HIS A 131 -12.58 -7.58 -11.37
N LEU A 132 -13.91 -7.70 -11.47
CA LEU A 132 -14.70 -7.02 -12.51
C LEU A 132 -14.70 -5.50 -12.33
N GLU A 133 -14.78 -4.98 -11.09
CA GLU A 133 -14.67 -3.55 -10.80
C GLU A 133 -13.35 -2.99 -11.36
N GLN A 134 -12.25 -3.72 -11.16
CA GLN A 134 -10.93 -3.30 -11.61
C GLN A 134 -10.72 -3.44 -13.13
N ILE A 135 -11.33 -4.44 -13.78
CA ILE A 135 -11.18 -4.65 -15.23
C ILE A 135 -12.08 -3.69 -16.02
N LYS A 136 -13.32 -3.50 -15.57
CA LYS A 136 -14.30 -2.64 -16.24
C LYS A 136 -14.20 -1.18 -15.84
N HIS A 137 -13.44 -0.85 -14.79
CA HIS A 137 -13.42 0.47 -14.16
C HIS A 137 -14.83 0.95 -13.76
N LEU A 138 -15.69 0.02 -13.36
CA LEU A 138 -17.05 0.30 -12.90
C LEU A 138 -17.14 0.16 -11.39
N SER A 139 -17.87 1.06 -10.74
CA SER A 139 -18.17 0.91 -9.31
C SER A 139 -19.01 -0.36 -9.07
N TYR A 140 -18.93 -0.91 -7.86
CA TYR A 140 -19.77 -2.04 -7.49
C TYR A 140 -21.26 -1.77 -7.73
N GLN A 141 -21.71 -0.56 -7.39
CA GLN A 141 -23.10 -0.19 -7.53
C GLN A 141 -23.51 -0.20 -8.99
N ALA A 142 -22.64 0.28 -9.89
CA ALA A 142 -22.85 0.18 -11.32
C ALA A 142 -22.94 -1.28 -11.79
N LEU A 143 -22.00 -2.15 -11.39
CA LEU A 143 -22.05 -3.58 -11.73
C LEU A 143 -23.31 -4.27 -11.20
N VAL A 144 -23.71 -3.94 -9.97
CA VAL A 144 -24.94 -4.44 -9.35
C VAL A 144 -26.17 -3.98 -10.12
N LYS A 145 -26.24 -2.71 -10.51
CA LYS A 145 -27.33 -2.17 -11.35
C LYS A 145 -27.37 -2.92 -12.68
N THR A 146 -26.21 -3.20 -13.30
CA THR A 146 -26.15 -3.99 -14.53
C THR A 146 -26.74 -5.39 -14.34
N PHE A 147 -26.47 -6.06 -13.22
CA PHE A 147 -26.95 -7.43 -12.98
C PHE A 147 -28.39 -7.55 -12.49
N HIS A 148 -28.93 -6.52 -11.85
CA HIS A 148 -30.21 -6.59 -11.15
C HIS A 148 -31.22 -5.53 -11.59
N GLY A 149 -30.88 -4.65 -12.53
CA GLY A 149 -31.69 -3.47 -12.87
C GLY A 149 -31.65 -2.40 -11.78
N GLU A 150 -32.37 -1.30 -12.01
CA GLU A 150 -32.56 -0.22 -11.01
C GLU A 150 -33.42 -0.70 -9.82
N GLU A 151 -34.33 -1.63 -10.07
CA GLU A 151 -35.23 -2.19 -9.07
C GLU A 151 -34.68 -3.49 -8.49
N ARG A 152 -33.84 -3.38 -7.47
CA ARG A 152 -33.78 -4.49 -6.51
C ARG A 152 -35.09 -4.48 -5.72
N PRO A 153 -35.81 -5.60 -5.56
CA PRO A 153 -36.68 -5.74 -4.41
C PRO A 153 -35.78 -5.50 -3.21
N SER A 154 -36.07 -4.46 -2.43
CA SER A 154 -35.32 -4.15 -1.24
C SER A 154 -35.33 -5.42 -0.39
N ARG A 155 -34.24 -6.18 -0.43
CA ARG A 155 -33.93 -7.06 0.69
C ARG A 155 -33.91 -6.07 1.84
N ALA A 156 -34.89 -6.16 2.72
CA ALA A 156 -34.84 -5.53 4.02
C ALA A 156 -33.61 -6.14 4.72
N VAL A 157 -32.42 -5.65 4.36
CA VAL A 157 -31.37 -5.44 5.33
C VAL A 157 -32.14 -4.79 6.46
N LYS A 158 -32.19 -5.42 7.64
CA LYS A 158 -32.63 -4.75 8.85
C LYS A 158 -31.77 -3.49 8.91
N ARG A 159 -32.24 -2.39 8.31
CA ARG A 159 -31.81 -1.06 8.63
C ARG A 159 -32.07 -1.04 10.12
N ALA A 160 -31.00 -0.94 10.90
CA ALA A 160 -31.18 -0.61 12.30
C ALA A 160 -32.15 0.60 12.28
N PRO A 161 -33.27 0.53 13.01
CA PRO A 161 -34.22 1.62 13.00
C PRO A 161 -33.44 2.89 13.31
N LEU A 162 -33.69 3.94 12.52
CA LEU A 162 -33.36 5.32 12.86
C LEU A 162 -34.26 5.71 14.06
N GLU A 163 -34.07 5.03 15.18
CA GLU A 163 -34.64 5.40 16.45
C GLU A 163 -33.48 5.81 17.34
N ASN A 164 -33.65 6.96 17.98
CA ASN A 164 -32.90 7.47 19.13
C ASN A 164 -32.95 6.50 20.32
N LYS A 165 -32.51 5.26 20.11
CA LYS A 165 -32.24 4.29 21.16
C LYS A 165 -30.75 4.08 21.09
N SER A 166 -30.11 4.52 22.17
CA SER A 166 -28.75 4.18 22.57
C SER A 166 -28.58 2.67 22.51
N SER A 167 -28.36 2.14 21.30
CA SER A 167 -27.82 0.81 21.18
C SER A 167 -26.47 0.92 21.87
N THR A 168 -26.36 0.27 23.03
CA THR A 168 -25.08 -0.12 23.60
C THR A 168 -24.48 -1.09 22.59
N VAL A 169 -23.99 -0.54 21.47
CA VAL A 169 -22.94 -1.15 20.69
C VAL A 169 -21.96 -1.56 21.75
N LYS A 170 -21.80 -2.87 21.96
CA LYS A 170 -20.68 -3.38 22.74
C LYS A 170 -19.47 -2.77 22.06
N ARG A 171 -19.00 -1.63 22.57
CA ARG A 171 -17.73 -1.03 22.19
C ARG A 171 -16.80 -2.21 22.38
N ARG A 172 -16.34 -2.82 21.27
CA ARG A 172 -15.12 -3.62 21.33
C ARG A 172 -14.20 -2.75 22.15
N LYS A 173 -13.71 -3.25 23.30
CA LYS A 173 -12.72 -2.54 24.11
C LYS A 173 -11.67 -2.09 23.12
N TYR A 174 -11.79 -0.83 22.69
CA TYR A 174 -10.76 -0.19 21.91
C TYR A 174 -9.61 -0.21 22.90
N TYR A 175 -8.46 -0.70 22.48
CA TYR A 175 -7.27 -0.51 23.26
C TYR A 175 -7.02 1.00 23.29
N GLU A 176 -7.72 1.72 24.18
CA GLU A 176 -7.26 2.95 24.82
C GLU A 176 -6.09 2.57 25.72
N GLU A 177 -5.05 2.01 25.10
CA GLU A 177 -3.69 2.23 25.56
C GLU A 177 -3.20 3.36 24.65
N PHE A 178 -3.79 4.56 24.80
CA PHE A 178 -3.02 5.76 24.53
C PHE A 178 -1.92 5.72 25.57
N ASP A 179 -0.75 5.33 25.11
CA ASP A 179 0.43 5.22 25.94
C ASP A 179 0.72 6.60 26.54
N ASP A 180 0.55 6.75 27.85
CA ASP A 180 0.96 7.94 28.65
C ASP A 180 2.50 8.10 28.68
N SER A 181 3.21 7.32 27.88
CA SER A 181 4.64 7.44 27.65
C SER A 181 5.06 8.88 27.31
N PRO A 182 6.26 9.28 27.76
CA PRO A 182 6.80 10.62 27.56
C PRO A 182 6.90 10.97 26.07
N ASN A 183 6.82 12.26 25.78
CA ASN A 183 7.02 12.77 24.43
C ASN A 183 8.49 12.56 24.02
N LEU A 184 8.71 11.73 23.00
CA LEU A 184 10.04 11.37 22.53
C LEU A 184 10.52 12.27 21.38
N LEU A 185 9.75 13.30 21.02
CA LEU A 185 10.13 14.21 19.96
C LEU A 185 11.28 15.11 20.40
N ILE A 186 12.17 15.34 19.44
CA ILE A 186 13.28 16.27 19.55
C ILE A 186 13.14 17.29 18.43
N LEU A 187 13.21 18.57 18.77
CA LEU A 187 13.33 19.67 17.82
C LEU A 187 14.77 20.18 17.86
N ALA A 188 15.37 20.40 16.68
CA ALA A 188 16.68 21.03 16.59
C ALA A 188 16.60 22.47 17.09
N GLU A 189 17.55 22.90 17.90
CA GLU A 189 17.66 24.30 18.31
C GLU A 189 18.10 25.16 17.11
N ASP A 190 17.18 26.00 16.63
CA ASP A 190 17.36 26.89 15.48
C ASP A 190 16.67 28.23 15.74
N GLN A 191 17.27 29.33 15.27
CA GLN A 191 16.69 30.68 15.38
C GLN A 191 15.38 30.79 14.60
N GLU A 192 15.28 30.13 13.45
CA GLU A 192 14.07 30.16 12.62
C GLU A 192 12.86 29.53 13.32
N THR A 193 13.10 28.57 14.22
CA THR A 193 12.05 27.84 14.94
C THR A 193 11.87 28.30 16.38
N LYS A 194 12.57 29.38 16.79
CA LYS A 194 12.63 29.85 18.19
C LYS A 194 11.26 30.14 18.80
N PHE A 195 10.32 30.63 17.99
CA PHE A 195 8.94 30.89 18.42
C PHE A 195 8.21 29.63 18.90
N LEU A 196 8.60 28.44 18.41
CA LEU A 196 8.03 27.15 18.79
C LEU A 196 8.71 26.51 20.02
N HIS A 197 9.89 26.98 20.44
CA HIS A 197 10.67 26.30 21.47
C HIS A 197 9.93 26.21 22.80
N SER A 198 9.39 27.33 23.30
CA SER A 198 8.65 27.37 24.58
C SER A 198 7.31 26.60 24.51
N PRO A 199 6.45 26.78 23.50
CA PRO A 199 5.23 25.99 23.35
C PRO A 199 5.48 24.47 23.27
N LEU A 200 6.48 24.03 22.52
CA LEU A 200 6.80 22.61 22.36
C LEU A 200 7.47 22.01 23.60
N ALA A 201 8.34 22.75 24.28
CA ALA A 201 8.93 22.32 25.54
C ALA A 201 7.86 22.06 26.62
N LYS A 202 6.80 22.88 26.67
CA LYS A 202 5.64 22.64 27.57
C LYS A 202 4.89 21.34 27.27
N GLN A 203 4.96 20.84 26.02
CA GLN A 203 4.40 19.54 25.63
C GLN A 203 5.38 18.38 25.82
N GLY A 204 6.54 18.63 26.43
CA GLY A 204 7.59 17.64 26.69
C GLY A 204 8.50 17.36 25.49
N VAL A 205 8.43 18.15 24.40
CA VAL A 205 9.39 18.04 23.30
C VAL A 205 10.75 18.54 23.79
N ARG A 206 11.80 17.78 23.52
CA ARG A 206 13.17 18.20 23.85
C ARG A 206 13.71 19.11 22.74
N VAL A 207 14.05 20.36 23.07
CA VAL A 207 14.78 21.27 22.18
C VAL A 207 16.27 21.16 22.48
N THR A 208 17.09 20.84 21.48
CA THR A 208 18.55 20.68 21.66
C THR A 208 19.27 20.76 20.32
N SER A 209 20.56 21.11 20.32
CA SER A 209 21.41 21.01 19.13
C SER A 209 21.54 19.57 18.63
N LEU A 210 21.71 19.41 17.32
CA LEU A 210 21.86 18.10 16.67
C LEU A 210 23.05 18.13 15.72
N ASP A 211 24.00 17.23 15.92
CA ASP A 211 25.16 17.09 15.04
C ASP A 211 24.95 15.92 14.07
N PRO A 212 25.42 16.00 12.81
CA PRO A 212 25.42 14.85 11.92
C PRO A 212 26.13 13.64 12.54
N ALA A 213 25.54 12.46 12.40
CA ALA A 213 26.09 11.21 12.91
C ALA A 213 26.32 10.19 11.79
N THR A 214 27.22 9.23 12.03
CA THR A 214 27.43 8.14 11.08
C THR A 214 26.12 7.37 10.83
N PRO A 215 25.74 7.13 9.56
CA PRO A 215 24.56 6.36 9.19
C PRO A 215 24.49 5.01 9.90
N THR A 216 23.29 4.47 10.05
CA THR A 216 23.06 3.10 10.51
C THR A 216 22.48 2.27 9.38
N LYS A 217 22.47 0.94 9.55
CA LYS A 217 21.98 -0.01 8.54
C LYS A 217 20.62 0.39 7.95
N ASP A 218 19.71 0.85 8.79
CA ASP A 218 18.34 1.16 8.39
C ASP A 218 18.09 2.67 8.16
N HIS A 219 19.09 3.54 8.43
CA HIS A 219 18.94 4.98 8.37
C HIS A 219 20.18 5.67 7.78
N HIS A 220 20.04 6.21 6.56
CA HIS A 220 21.10 6.95 5.85
C HIS A 220 21.36 8.36 6.40
N LYS A 221 20.36 9.01 6.98
CA LYS A 221 20.48 10.34 7.61
C LYS A 221 20.17 10.20 9.10
N VAL A 222 21.19 10.36 9.93
CA VAL A 222 21.11 10.20 11.39
C VAL A 222 21.84 11.38 12.02
N TYR A 223 21.31 11.87 13.12
CA TYR A 223 21.93 12.94 13.91
C TYR A 223 22.24 12.42 15.31
N ARG A 224 23.03 13.18 16.07
CA ARG A 224 23.43 12.88 17.44
C ARG A 224 23.10 14.07 18.32
N THR A 225 22.47 13.78 19.45
CA THR A 225 22.25 14.76 20.54
C THR A 225 23.55 14.97 21.33
N PRO A 226 23.68 16.06 22.14
CA PRO A 226 24.87 16.31 22.95
C PRO A 226 25.23 15.18 23.93
N GLY A 227 24.25 14.36 24.32
CA GLY A 227 24.46 13.17 25.15
C GLY A 227 24.94 11.91 24.39
N GLY A 228 25.24 12.02 23.10
CA GLY A 228 25.76 10.92 22.27
C GLY A 228 24.69 10.03 21.61
N SER A 229 23.43 10.14 22.03
CA SER A 229 22.30 9.35 21.49
C SER A 229 21.99 9.71 20.04
N LYS A 230 21.86 8.69 19.19
CA LYS A 230 21.49 8.84 17.78
C LYS A 230 19.99 9.02 17.60
N VAL A 231 19.60 9.92 16.71
CA VAL A 231 18.21 10.27 16.38
C VAL A 231 17.99 10.27 14.88
N ARG A 232 16.75 10.02 14.45
CA ARG A 232 16.32 10.03 13.05
C ARG A 232 15.15 11.00 12.86
N SER A 233 14.99 11.51 11.64
CA SER A 233 13.79 12.27 11.27
C SER A 233 12.56 11.37 11.36
N LEU A 234 11.49 11.89 11.96
CA LEU A 234 10.18 11.24 12.03
C LEU A 234 9.17 11.97 11.15
N TRP A 235 9.13 13.29 11.25
CA TRP A 235 8.16 14.14 10.57
C TRP A 235 8.79 15.50 10.28
N SER A 236 8.45 16.12 9.16
CA SER A 236 8.81 17.51 8.89
C SER A 236 7.70 18.20 8.12
N ARG A 237 7.45 19.47 8.42
CA ARG A 237 6.57 20.34 7.62
C ARG A 237 7.40 21.42 6.95
N THR A 238 7.16 21.62 5.67
CA THR A 238 7.69 22.70 4.87
C THR A 238 6.54 23.60 4.43
N THR A 239 6.68 24.90 4.67
CA THR A 239 5.72 25.93 4.23
C THR A 239 6.52 27.10 3.70
N GLY A 240 6.37 27.41 2.40
CA GLY A 240 7.26 28.33 1.71
C GLY A 240 8.73 27.90 1.84
N ASN A 241 9.58 28.78 2.40
CA ASN A 241 11.01 28.50 2.59
C ASN A 241 11.37 27.90 3.95
N SER A 242 10.43 27.81 4.90
CA SER A 242 10.70 27.30 6.25
C SER A 242 10.44 25.79 6.32
N THR A 243 11.33 25.05 6.96
CA THR A 243 11.18 23.63 7.25
C THR A 243 11.37 23.34 8.73
N ILE A 244 10.37 22.74 9.37
CA ILE A 244 10.39 22.39 10.79
C ILE A 244 10.43 20.86 10.93
N PRO A 245 11.60 20.27 11.25
CA PRO A 245 11.75 18.83 11.42
C PRO A 245 11.61 18.40 12.89
N PHE A 246 10.87 17.31 13.10
CA PHE A 246 10.87 16.53 14.33
C PHE A 246 11.71 15.26 14.19
N PHE A 247 12.53 15.03 15.21
CA PHE A 247 13.39 13.85 15.32
C PHE A 247 12.89 12.93 16.45
N LYS A 248 13.21 11.65 16.33
CA LYS A 248 12.97 10.64 17.37
C LYS A 248 14.27 9.85 17.61
N PRO A 249 14.59 9.46 18.86
CA PRO A 249 15.67 8.52 19.13
C PRO A 249 15.56 7.25 18.27
N LEU A 250 16.71 6.69 17.87
CA LEU A 250 16.73 5.36 17.28
C LEU A 250 16.26 4.36 18.34
N THR A 251 15.09 3.76 18.12
CA THR A 251 14.59 2.71 19.02
C THR A 251 15.49 1.48 18.88
N PRO A 252 15.95 0.84 19.98
CA PRO A 252 16.66 -0.42 19.89
C PRO A 252 15.81 -1.46 19.16
N SER A 253 16.47 -2.36 18.43
CA SER A 253 15.79 -3.50 17.82
C SER A 253 15.01 -4.25 18.91
N PRO A 254 13.70 -4.49 18.74
CA PRO A 254 12.91 -5.19 19.74
C PRO A 254 13.44 -6.60 19.97
N LEU A 255 13.06 -7.20 21.12
CA LEU A 255 13.34 -8.60 21.40
C LEU A 255 12.83 -9.48 20.26
N LYS A 256 13.77 -10.23 19.68
CA LYS A 256 13.60 -11.07 18.51
C LYS A 256 13.32 -12.50 18.98
N VAL A 257 12.13 -13.04 18.75
CA VAL A 257 11.75 -14.39 19.18
C VAL A 257 11.63 -15.35 18.00
N LYS A 258 12.18 -16.56 18.15
CA LYS A 258 12.19 -17.56 17.09
C LYS A 258 10.78 -18.11 16.78
N ILE A 259 10.31 -17.99 15.54
CA ILE A 259 9.03 -18.56 15.10
C ILE A 259 9.14 -20.08 15.01
N LYS A 260 8.18 -20.80 15.60
CA LYS A 260 8.04 -22.26 15.42
C LYS A 260 7.31 -22.55 14.11
N GLY A 261 8.03 -23.02 13.09
CA GLY A 261 7.46 -23.51 11.83
C GLY A 261 8.52 -23.89 10.80
N SER A 262 8.25 -24.90 9.97
CA SER A 262 9.11 -25.28 8.84
C SER A 262 8.96 -24.22 7.74
N GLU A 263 10.02 -23.46 7.51
CA GLU A 263 10.17 -22.46 6.46
C GLU A 263 9.74 -22.98 5.08
N ASP A 264 10.06 -24.25 4.78
CA ASP A 264 9.68 -24.93 3.55
C ASP A 264 8.16 -25.05 3.37
N LYS A 265 7.40 -25.25 4.44
CA LYS A 265 5.94 -25.35 4.38
C LYS A 265 5.31 -24.01 4.02
N ILE A 266 5.91 -22.90 4.45
CA ILE A 266 5.45 -21.54 4.14
C ILE A 266 5.88 -21.17 2.71
N LYS A 267 7.14 -21.40 2.34
CA LYS A 267 7.66 -21.19 0.98
C LYS A 267 6.87 -21.97 -0.08
N ARG A 268 6.44 -23.21 0.20
CA ARG A 268 5.59 -24.01 -0.69
C ARG A 268 4.16 -23.50 -0.84
N LYS A 269 3.58 -22.90 0.21
CA LYS A 269 2.21 -22.34 0.18
C LYS A 269 2.16 -20.96 -0.46
N ILE A 270 3.29 -20.25 -0.48
CA ILE A 270 3.39 -18.86 -0.89
C ILE A 270 4.46 -18.69 -1.99
N PRO A 271 4.40 -19.43 -3.12
CA PRO A 271 5.44 -19.34 -4.15
C PRO A 271 5.40 -18.01 -4.94
N LYS A 272 4.25 -17.33 -5.02
CA LYS A 272 4.06 -16.07 -5.77
C LYS A 272 4.07 -14.79 -4.94
N LEU A 273 4.07 -14.92 -3.61
CA LEU A 273 4.38 -13.80 -2.72
C LEU A 273 5.91 -13.75 -2.50
N LEU A 274 6.70 -14.38 -3.38
CA LEU A 274 8.06 -13.96 -3.68
C LEU A 274 7.99 -12.53 -4.26
N PHE A 275 7.84 -11.64 -3.31
CA PHE A 275 7.80 -10.19 -3.29
C PHE A 275 8.37 -9.53 -4.52
N VAL A 276 7.46 -8.96 -5.31
CA VAL A 276 7.81 -7.79 -6.11
C VAL A 276 8.01 -6.66 -5.10
N ARG A 277 9.18 -6.04 -5.11
CA ARG A 277 9.37 -4.80 -4.35
C ARG A 277 8.37 -3.78 -4.89
N HIS A 278 7.58 -3.23 -3.98
CA HIS A 278 6.63 -2.20 -4.32
C HIS A 278 7.38 -0.99 -4.85
N GLU A 279 6.85 -0.39 -5.90
CA GLU A 279 7.32 0.88 -6.43
C GLU A 279 6.66 2.03 -5.66
N THR A 280 7.18 3.24 -5.86
CA THR A 280 6.59 4.47 -5.31
C THR A 280 5.16 4.63 -5.83
N ILE A 281 4.22 4.92 -4.93
CA ILE A 281 2.85 5.24 -5.29
C ILE A 281 2.65 6.75 -5.25
N HIS A 282 2.09 7.30 -6.33
CA HIS A 282 1.57 8.65 -6.38
C HIS A 282 0.05 8.59 -6.41
N PHE A 283 -0.61 9.35 -5.53
CA PHE A 283 -2.06 9.34 -5.40
C PHE A 283 -2.58 10.72 -5.01
N GLN A 284 -3.61 11.20 -5.70
CA GLN A 284 -4.32 12.42 -5.33
C GLN A 284 -5.58 12.05 -4.54
N ALA A 285 -5.61 12.43 -3.26
CA ALA A 285 -6.78 12.31 -2.42
C ALA A 285 -7.69 13.54 -2.61
N THR A 286 -9.00 13.29 -2.71
CA THR A 286 -10.04 14.32 -2.87
C THR A 286 -11.22 13.98 -1.95
N LEU A 287 -12.05 14.98 -1.64
CA LEU A 287 -13.26 14.76 -0.85
C LEU A 287 -14.21 13.75 -1.52
N GLU A 288 -14.39 13.87 -2.85
CA GLU A 288 -15.22 12.95 -3.66
C GLU A 288 -14.82 11.47 -3.44
N LYS A 289 -13.53 11.14 -3.54
CA LYS A 289 -13.03 9.77 -3.34
C LYS A 289 -13.27 9.25 -1.92
N LEU A 290 -13.22 10.14 -0.93
CA LEU A 290 -13.50 9.81 0.47
C LEU A 290 -14.98 9.49 0.65
N GLU A 291 -15.87 10.34 0.12
CA GLU A 291 -17.33 10.17 0.17
C GLU A 291 -17.79 8.90 -0.54
N GLU A 292 -17.22 8.59 -1.70
CA GLU A 292 -17.47 7.33 -2.43
C GLU A 292 -17.18 6.07 -1.58
N ARG A 293 -16.27 6.18 -0.60
CA ARG A 293 -15.76 5.06 0.20
C ARG A 293 -16.30 5.04 1.62
N GLN A 294 -16.96 6.10 2.11
CA GLN A 294 -17.37 6.28 3.51
C GLN A 294 -18.20 5.09 4.05
N ASP A 295 -19.05 4.48 3.22
CA ASP A 295 -19.90 3.32 3.58
C ASP A 295 -19.51 2.01 2.88
N SER A 296 -18.41 1.99 2.15
CA SER A 296 -17.99 0.84 1.36
C SER A 296 -17.11 -0.10 2.19
N LYS A 297 -17.59 -1.33 2.45
CA LYS A 297 -16.75 -2.39 3.02
C LYS A 297 -15.88 -3.02 1.94
N ARG A 298 -14.63 -3.35 2.31
CA ARG A 298 -13.74 -4.16 1.47
C ARG A 298 -14.40 -5.50 1.15
N ARG A 299 -14.47 -5.85 -0.14
CA ARG A 299 -15.11 -7.11 -0.59
C ARG A 299 -14.27 -8.35 -0.33
N ILE A 300 -12.96 -8.19 -0.47
CA ILE A 300 -11.96 -9.23 -0.25
C ILE A 300 -11.13 -8.83 0.96
N GLY A 301 -10.93 -9.78 1.88
CA GLY A 301 -10.02 -9.58 3.01
C GLY A 301 -8.55 -9.57 2.54
N GLN A 302 -7.69 -8.83 3.23
CA GLN A 302 -6.28 -8.69 2.83
C GLN A 302 -5.55 -10.05 2.70
N ASN A 303 -5.78 -11.01 3.61
CA ASN A 303 -5.19 -12.34 3.51
C ASN A 303 -5.66 -13.13 2.28
N GLN A 304 -6.91 -12.92 1.84
CA GLN A 304 -7.42 -13.56 0.62
C GLN A 304 -6.82 -12.90 -0.62
N LEU A 305 -6.61 -11.59 -0.58
CA LEU A 305 -5.98 -10.83 -1.65
C LEU A 305 -4.50 -11.20 -1.82
N THR A 306 -3.75 -11.30 -0.72
CA THR A 306 -2.32 -11.63 -0.74
C THR A 306 -2.04 -13.12 -0.77
N GLY A 307 -3.01 -13.96 -0.38
CA GLY A 307 -2.86 -15.42 -0.29
C GLY A 307 -2.14 -15.90 0.98
N ALA A 308 -1.73 -14.99 1.88
CA ALA A 308 -1.02 -15.33 3.11
C ALA A 308 -1.30 -14.36 4.25
N SER A 309 -1.06 -14.81 5.49
CA SER A 309 -1.01 -13.88 6.62
C SER A 309 0.27 -13.06 6.61
N CYS A 310 0.18 -11.79 7.00
CA CYS A 310 1.35 -10.90 7.12
C CYS A 310 2.41 -11.50 8.06
N GLN A 311 2.00 -12.15 9.15
CA GLN A 311 2.91 -12.86 10.05
C GLN A 311 3.73 -13.96 9.35
N SER A 312 3.13 -14.72 8.42
CA SER A 312 3.85 -15.75 7.66
C SER A 312 4.89 -15.13 6.72
N VAL A 313 4.61 -13.93 6.22
CA VAL A 313 5.52 -13.18 5.35
C VAL A 313 6.73 -12.67 6.14
N PHE A 314 6.52 -12.07 7.31
CA PHE A 314 7.60 -11.70 8.22
C PHE A 314 8.46 -12.91 8.59
N ALA A 315 7.83 -14.07 8.86
CA ALA A 315 8.54 -15.30 9.20
C ALA A 315 9.55 -15.75 8.14
N VAL A 316 9.18 -15.63 6.87
CA VAL A 316 9.99 -16.06 5.73
C VAL A 316 11.04 -15.01 5.37
N CYS A 317 10.71 -13.72 5.45
CA CYS A 317 11.63 -12.66 5.04
C CYS A 317 12.71 -12.33 6.08
N ASP A 318 12.40 -12.49 7.36
CA ASP A 318 13.28 -12.15 8.48
C ASP A 318 13.74 -13.39 9.26
N GLU A 319 13.84 -14.54 8.57
CA GLU A 319 14.28 -15.85 9.07
C GLU A 319 13.97 -16.09 10.55
N ASN A 320 12.70 -16.41 10.79
CA ASN A 320 12.17 -16.87 12.07
C ASN A 320 12.16 -15.83 13.19
N ILE A 321 12.18 -14.51 12.97
CA ILE A 321 12.12 -13.54 14.08
C ILE A 321 10.75 -12.85 14.17
N ILE A 322 10.06 -13.00 15.31
CA ILE A 322 8.88 -12.18 15.69
C ILE A 322 9.27 -11.11 16.70
N ILE A 323 8.68 -9.93 16.55
CA ILE A 323 8.69 -8.83 17.51
C ILE A 323 7.63 -9.16 18.56
N GLU A 324 8.00 -9.32 19.83
CA GLU A 324 7.01 -9.61 20.87
C GLU A 324 6.34 -8.36 21.50
N SER A 325 5.06 -8.12 21.18
CA SER A 325 4.11 -7.26 21.92
C SER A 325 2.71 -7.92 22.00
N ARG A 326 1.82 -7.58 22.95
CA ARG A 326 0.51 -8.28 23.11
C ARG A 326 -0.43 -7.98 21.92
N GLY A 327 -1.07 -9.00 21.33
CA GLY A 327 -2.08 -8.86 20.25
C GLY A 327 -1.65 -9.36 18.85
N SER A 328 -2.49 -9.13 17.82
CA SER A 328 -2.14 -9.40 16.41
C SER A 328 -1.11 -8.36 15.94
N LYS A 329 0.17 -8.74 15.94
CA LYS A 329 1.30 -7.79 15.81
C LYS A 329 1.61 -7.39 14.37
N TYR A 330 1.00 -8.06 13.38
CA TYR A 330 1.36 -7.95 11.97
C TYR A 330 0.13 -7.67 11.13
N HIS A 331 0.16 -6.56 10.40
CA HIS A 331 -0.91 -6.11 9.53
C HIS A 331 -0.42 -6.05 8.09
N TRP A 332 -1.32 -6.34 7.16
CA TRP A 332 -1.15 -5.87 5.79
C TRP A 332 -1.48 -4.37 5.82
N SER A 333 -0.45 -3.53 5.82
CA SER A 333 -0.63 -2.08 5.86
C SER A 333 -0.89 -1.59 4.45
N HIS A 334 -1.93 -0.78 4.32
CA HIS A 334 -2.16 -0.01 3.10
C HIS A 334 -1.06 1.05 2.97
N MET A 335 -0.54 1.27 1.76
CA MET A 335 0.28 2.45 1.46
C MET A 335 -0.64 3.67 1.26
N ILE A 336 -1.75 3.51 0.55
CA ILE A 336 -2.85 4.47 0.49
C ILE A 336 -4.08 3.86 1.13
N ALA A 337 -4.63 4.50 2.16
CA ALA A 337 -5.77 4.01 2.89
C ALA A 337 -6.97 3.72 1.98
N TYR A 338 -7.64 2.59 2.19
CA TYR A 338 -8.82 2.22 1.40
C TYR A 338 -9.95 3.27 1.48
N PHE A 339 -10.14 3.90 2.65
CA PHE A 339 -11.18 4.91 2.82
C PHE A 339 -10.84 6.26 2.17
N LEU A 340 -9.56 6.51 1.85
CA LEU A 340 -9.13 7.68 1.08
C LEU A 340 -9.25 7.48 -0.44
N GLY A 341 -9.83 6.35 -0.88
CA GLY A 341 -9.89 5.96 -2.29
C GLY A 341 -8.73 5.06 -2.75
N GLY A 342 -7.83 4.65 -1.84
CA GLY A 342 -6.77 3.71 -2.15
C GLY A 342 -7.30 2.35 -2.60
N GLU A 343 -6.64 1.76 -3.60
CA GLU A 343 -7.07 0.47 -4.13
C GLU A 343 -6.89 -0.68 -3.13
N GLN A 344 -7.83 -1.61 -3.10
CA GLN A 344 -7.67 -2.88 -2.38
C GLN A 344 -6.87 -3.86 -3.25
N SER A 345 -5.63 -3.53 -3.60
CA SER A 345 -4.74 -4.33 -4.47
C SER A 345 -3.50 -4.83 -3.71
N ILE A 346 -2.81 -5.84 -4.26
CA ILE A 346 -1.55 -6.35 -3.68
C ILE A 346 -0.46 -5.26 -3.77
N ASP A 347 -0.52 -4.44 -4.82
CA ASP A 347 0.46 -3.38 -5.09
C ASP A 347 0.30 -2.20 -4.11
N ASN A 348 -0.84 -2.10 -3.42
CA ASN A 348 -1.08 -1.11 -2.36
C ASN A 348 -0.94 -1.68 -0.94
N LEU A 349 -0.41 -2.90 -0.79
CA LEU A 349 -0.28 -3.57 0.52
C LEU A 349 1.15 -3.99 0.81
N VAL A 350 1.69 -3.48 1.92
CA VAL A 350 3.01 -3.85 2.42
C VAL A 350 2.90 -4.60 3.75
N PRO A 351 3.80 -5.56 4.02
CA PRO A 351 3.90 -6.17 5.33
C PRO A 351 4.40 -5.13 6.35
N ALA A 352 3.63 -4.89 7.41
CA ALA A 352 4.06 -4.03 8.51
C ALA A 352 3.59 -4.59 9.86
N THR A 353 4.13 -4.05 10.94
CA THR A 353 3.60 -4.26 12.28
C THR A 353 2.29 -3.50 12.47
N ALA A 354 1.50 -3.92 13.46
CA ALA A 354 0.29 -3.22 13.85
C ALA A 354 0.58 -1.77 14.29
N ALA A 355 1.65 -1.56 15.08
CA ALA A 355 2.04 -0.21 15.51
C ALA A 355 2.44 0.69 14.34
N SER A 356 3.17 0.17 13.34
CA SER A 356 3.45 0.91 12.10
C SER A 356 2.17 1.30 11.38
N ASN A 357 1.23 0.37 11.21
CA ASN A 357 -0.05 0.64 10.53
C ASN A 357 -0.87 1.69 11.28
N TYR A 358 -0.89 1.68 12.62
CA TYR A 358 -1.58 2.71 13.40
C TYR A 358 -0.89 4.07 13.32
N ASN A 359 0.44 4.11 13.25
CA ASN A 359 1.16 5.37 13.07
C ASN A 359 0.82 6.04 11.72
N VAL A 360 0.66 5.24 10.65
CA VAL A 360 0.15 5.74 9.35
C VAL A 360 -1.25 6.32 9.52
N LEU A 361 -2.17 5.56 10.13
CA LEU A 361 -3.54 6.01 10.36
C LEU A 361 -3.59 7.36 11.13
N GLU A 362 -2.85 7.47 12.23
CA GLU A 362 -2.96 8.59 13.17
C GLU A 362 -2.25 9.87 12.70
N VAL A 363 -1.07 9.76 12.08
CA VAL A 363 -0.31 10.94 11.65
C VAL A 363 -0.73 11.42 10.26
N ILE A 364 -1.08 10.48 9.39
CA ILE A 364 -1.17 10.71 7.94
C ILE A 364 -2.62 10.62 7.50
N GLU A 365 -3.27 9.46 7.66
CA GLU A 365 -4.59 9.23 7.05
C GLU A 365 -5.68 10.08 7.70
N GLN A 366 -5.67 10.22 9.03
CA GLN A 366 -6.60 11.10 9.75
C GLN A 366 -6.37 12.58 9.43
N PHE A 367 -5.12 12.99 9.23
CA PHE A 367 -4.80 14.36 8.85
C PHE A 367 -5.33 14.70 7.47
N ILE A 368 -5.14 13.81 6.49
CA ILE A 368 -5.69 13.99 5.14
C ILE A 368 -7.21 14.10 5.19
N ALA A 369 -7.88 13.19 5.91
CA ALA A 369 -9.33 13.24 6.05
C ALA A 369 -9.80 14.56 6.68
N GLN A 370 -9.11 15.03 7.72
CA GLN A 370 -9.42 16.30 8.38
C GLN A 370 -9.28 17.48 7.40
N LYS A 371 -8.15 17.59 6.69
CA LYS A 371 -7.91 18.68 5.73
C LYS A 371 -8.94 18.70 4.59
N LEU A 372 -9.36 17.54 4.10
CA LEU A 372 -10.36 17.45 3.03
C LEU A 372 -11.78 17.79 3.51
N ILE A 373 -12.16 17.37 4.72
CA ILE A 373 -13.53 17.51 5.24
C ILE A 373 -13.73 18.85 5.96
N GLU A 374 -12.85 19.17 6.91
CA GLU A 374 -12.99 20.32 7.80
C GLU A 374 -12.41 21.58 7.14
N ASP A 375 -11.17 21.49 6.64
CA ASP A 375 -10.44 22.64 6.08
C ASP A 375 -10.80 22.87 4.60
N LYS A 376 -11.59 21.96 4.00
CA LYS A 376 -12.09 22.01 2.62
C LYS A 376 -10.99 22.18 1.57
N ILE A 377 -9.82 21.60 1.81
CA ILE A 377 -8.74 21.56 0.83
C ILE A 377 -9.21 20.75 -0.40
N PRO A 378 -9.09 21.27 -1.63
CA PRO A 378 -9.61 20.58 -2.82
C PRO A 378 -9.00 19.20 -3.05
N SER A 379 -7.68 19.09 -2.82
CA SER A 379 -6.95 17.84 -2.97
C SER A 379 -5.64 17.83 -2.21
N ILE A 380 -5.16 16.63 -1.86
CA ILE A 380 -3.83 16.41 -1.30
C ILE A 380 -3.11 15.38 -2.16
N ASN A 381 -1.95 15.75 -2.69
CA ASN A 381 -1.08 14.84 -3.40
C ASN A 381 -0.27 14.02 -2.39
N ILE A 382 -0.32 12.71 -2.53
CA ILE A 382 0.33 11.75 -1.65
C ILE A 382 1.35 10.99 -2.46
N THR A 383 2.60 11.03 -2.03
CA THR A 383 3.67 10.16 -2.53
C THR A 383 4.10 9.22 -1.42
N VAL A 384 4.08 7.91 -1.67
CA VAL A 384 4.52 6.88 -0.72
C VAL A 384 5.68 6.10 -1.31
N GLU A 385 6.87 6.27 -0.73
CA GLU A 385 8.10 5.60 -1.15
C GLU A 385 8.46 4.47 -0.16
N PRO A 386 8.38 3.20 -0.58
CA PRO A 386 8.90 2.08 0.20
C PRO A 386 10.42 1.98 0.07
N VAL A 387 11.15 2.15 1.17
CA VAL A 387 12.62 2.06 1.18
C VAL A 387 13.06 0.69 1.69
N TYR A 388 13.73 -0.06 0.83
CA TYR A 388 14.24 -1.39 1.11
C TYR A 388 15.72 -1.33 1.54
N VAL A 389 16.05 -2.10 2.57
CA VAL A 389 17.43 -2.29 3.04
C VAL A 389 17.88 -3.70 2.63
N ASP A 390 19.10 -3.81 2.12
CA ASP A 390 19.72 -5.05 1.62
C ASP A 390 18.86 -5.80 0.58
N THR A 391 18.83 -7.13 0.66
CA THR A 391 18.03 -8.05 -0.15
C THR A 391 16.67 -8.35 0.47
N THR A 392 16.26 -7.61 1.51
CA THR A 392 14.97 -7.83 2.15
C THR A 392 13.82 -7.46 1.21
N ASN A 393 12.69 -8.12 1.42
CA ASN A 393 11.48 -7.96 0.65
C ASN A 393 10.36 -7.22 1.40
N ILE A 394 10.61 -6.89 2.67
CA ILE A 394 9.77 -6.02 3.48
C ILE A 394 10.50 -4.69 3.53
N PRO A 395 9.89 -3.57 3.11
CA PRO A 395 10.57 -2.28 3.16
C PRO A 395 10.93 -1.97 4.61
N GLY A 396 12.12 -1.43 4.87
CA GLY A 396 12.54 -1.05 6.23
C GLY A 396 11.73 0.14 6.76
N LYS A 397 11.39 1.07 5.86
CA LYS A 397 10.56 2.25 6.14
C LYS A 397 9.67 2.60 4.94
N LEU A 398 8.60 3.31 5.23
CA LEU A 398 7.78 4.03 4.25
C LEU A 398 8.00 5.52 4.45
N ILE A 399 8.25 6.25 3.38
CA ILE A 399 8.31 7.71 3.39
C ILE A 399 7.03 8.21 2.74
N PHE A 400 6.26 8.99 3.48
CA PHE A 400 5.06 9.63 2.98
C PHE A 400 5.35 11.11 2.79
N THR A 401 5.13 11.62 1.59
CA THR A 401 5.15 13.05 1.29
C THR A 401 3.73 13.48 0.94
N LEU A 402 3.20 14.46 1.65
CA LEU A 402 1.90 15.07 1.43
C LEU A 402 2.13 16.47 0.91
N ASP A 403 1.56 16.82 -0.23
CA ASP A 403 1.68 18.14 -0.84
C ASP A 403 0.29 18.71 -1.12
N TRP A 404 0.01 19.93 -0.68
CA TRP A 404 -1.26 20.62 -0.90
C TRP A 404 -1.07 22.12 -0.98
N GLU A 405 -2.10 22.80 -1.46
CA GLU A 405 -2.19 24.26 -1.45
C GLU A 405 -3.20 24.69 -0.40
N GLU A 406 -2.82 25.67 0.42
CA GLU A 406 -3.65 26.22 1.49
C GLU A 406 -3.45 27.74 1.49
N LEU A 407 -4.54 28.49 1.30
CA LEU A 407 -4.52 29.96 1.23
C LEU A 407 -3.49 30.50 0.21
N GLY A 408 -3.37 29.86 -0.96
CA GLY A 408 -2.42 30.27 -2.01
C GLY A 408 -0.95 29.90 -1.73
N LYS A 409 -0.65 29.21 -0.63
CA LYS A 409 0.70 28.78 -0.26
C LYS A 409 0.86 27.28 -0.45
N TYR A 410 2.01 26.89 -0.99
CA TYR A 410 2.42 25.50 -1.09
C TYR A 410 2.85 24.98 0.29
N CYS A 411 2.20 23.90 0.71
CA CYS A 411 2.48 23.18 1.94
C CYS A 411 2.94 21.76 1.61
N SER A 412 3.95 21.28 2.33
CA SER A 412 4.44 19.91 2.23
C SER A 412 4.70 19.30 3.61
N GLU A 413 4.33 18.05 3.81
CA GLU A 413 4.68 17.27 5.00
C GLU A 413 5.34 15.95 4.61
N THR A 414 6.49 15.65 5.20
CA THR A 414 7.17 14.36 5.04
C THR A 414 7.14 13.59 6.35
N THR A 415 6.67 12.33 6.31
CA THR A 415 6.62 11.43 7.48
C THR A 415 7.37 10.14 7.19
N HIS A 416 8.25 9.73 8.10
CA HIS A 416 9.00 8.48 8.03
C HIS A 416 8.43 7.42 8.98
N ILE A 417 7.83 6.37 8.43
CA ILE A 417 7.24 5.27 9.20
C ILE A 417 8.09 4.01 9.07
N ASP A 418 8.64 3.49 10.17
CA ASP A 418 9.32 2.19 10.16
C ASP A 418 8.27 1.07 10.12
N THR A 419 8.30 0.23 9.09
CA THR A 419 7.34 -0.88 8.92
C THR A 419 7.42 -1.90 10.05
N ARG A 420 8.57 -1.94 10.73
CA ARG A 420 8.89 -2.85 11.83
C ARG A 420 8.75 -2.19 13.21
N SER A 421 8.20 -0.98 13.28
CA SER A 421 8.05 -0.28 14.55
C SER A 421 7.22 -1.12 15.53
N HIS A 422 7.68 -1.26 16.77
CA HIS A 422 6.88 -1.81 17.86
C HIS A 422 6.25 -0.73 18.74
N GLN A 423 6.64 0.54 18.50
CA GLN A 423 6.16 1.69 19.24
C GLN A 423 5.15 2.47 18.41
N ARG A 424 4.05 2.85 19.06
CA ARG A 424 3.10 3.80 18.51
C ARG A 424 3.59 5.23 18.73
N ILE A 425 3.09 6.15 17.93
CA ILE A 425 3.21 7.59 18.19
C ILE A 425 2.24 7.91 19.32
N THR A 426 2.73 8.52 20.40
CA THR A 426 1.91 8.81 21.57
C THR A 426 1.00 10.01 21.33
N LYS A 427 -0.01 10.19 22.18
CA LYS A 427 -0.90 11.35 22.12
C LYS A 427 -0.13 12.67 22.26
N SER A 428 0.87 12.72 23.16
CA SER A 428 1.71 13.90 23.36
C SER A 428 2.51 14.25 22.09
N MET A 429 3.08 13.24 21.42
CA MET A 429 3.76 13.45 20.13
C MET A 429 2.80 13.97 19.04
N LEU A 430 1.59 13.40 18.92
CA LEU A 430 0.57 13.87 17.97
C LEU A 430 0.15 15.32 18.26
N MET A 431 0.00 15.69 19.53
CA MET A 431 -0.34 17.07 19.91
C MET A 431 0.77 18.06 19.55
N SER A 432 2.04 17.65 19.60
CA SER A 432 3.16 18.49 19.17
C SER A 432 3.18 18.70 17.67
N ILE A 433 2.90 17.64 16.89
CA ILE A 433 2.73 17.76 15.44
C ILE A 433 1.57 18.72 15.13
N LYS A 434 0.41 18.54 15.78
CA LYS A 434 -0.75 19.44 15.61
C LYS A 434 -0.45 20.88 16.01
N LEU A 435 0.31 21.11 17.08
CA LEU A 435 0.72 22.45 17.48
C LEU A 435 1.51 23.13 16.36
N VAL A 436 2.51 22.44 15.80
CA VAL A 436 3.30 23.00 14.69
C VAL A 436 2.42 23.29 13.48
N ARG A 437 1.48 22.39 13.14
CA ARG A 437 0.52 22.62 12.05
C ARG A 437 -0.26 23.92 12.23
N ASN A 438 -0.82 24.13 13.42
CA ASN A 438 -1.66 25.29 13.73
C ASN A 438 -0.87 26.60 13.89
N GLU A 439 0.33 26.57 14.47
CA GLU A 439 1.11 27.80 14.71
C GLU A 439 1.69 28.37 13.40
N ILE A 440 2.03 27.52 12.44
CA ILE A 440 2.41 27.96 11.09
C ILE A 440 1.21 28.60 10.38
N GLU A 441 0.01 28.04 10.54
CA GLU A 441 -1.23 28.60 9.97
C GLU A 441 -1.50 30.01 10.53
N LYS A 442 -1.44 30.20 11.85
CA LYS A 442 -1.63 31.53 12.47
C LYS A 442 -0.58 32.57 12.07
N THR A 443 0.68 32.15 11.92
CA THR A 443 1.76 33.07 11.52
C THR A 443 1.55 33.56 10.08
N ASN A 444 0.93 32.74 9.23
CA ASN A 444 0.59 33.11 7.87
C ASN A 444 -0.58 34.09 7.80
N ASP A 445 -1.61 33.93 8.64
CA ASP A 445 -2.75 34.85 8.69
C ASP A 445 -2.33 36.24 9.18
N ALA A 446 -1.44 36.33 10.18
CA ALA A 446 -0.97 37.59 10.74
C ALA A 446 -0.09 38.42 9.79
N MET A 447 0.54 37.79 8.78
CA MET A 447 1.38 38.49 7.79
C MET A 447 0.58 39.03 6.60
N GLU A 448 -0.66 38.59 6.39
CA GLU A 448 -1.54 39.10 5.33
C GLU A 448 -2.42 40.29 5.80
N GLU A 449 -2.43 40.59 7.10
CA GLU A 449 -3.12 41.74 7.70
C GLU A 449 -2.26 43.01 7.87
N GLU A 450 -1.05 43.09 7.31
CA GLU A 450 -0.38 44.40 7.17
C GLU A 450 -0.98 45.15 5.96
N PRO A 451 -1.77 46.22 6.15
CA PRO A 451 -2.21 47.03 5.03
C PRO A 451 -0.98 47.69 4.42
N GLY A 452 -0.83 47.57 3.10
CA GLY A 452 0.18 48.29 2.34
C GLY A 452 0.03 49.79 2.56
N GLU A 453 0.78 50.34 3.52
CA GLU A 453 0.87 51.76 3.71
C GLU A 453 1.65 52.34 2.54
N THR A 454 0.87 53.03 1.71
CA THR A 454 1.20 53.50 0.39
C THR A 454 2.31 54.54 0.46
N ILE A 455 3.51 54.18 0.00
CA ILE A 455 4.55 55.16 -0.36
C ILE A 455 4.21 55.74 -1.74
N ALA A 456 3.37 56.79 -1.75
CA ALA A 456 3.19 57.76 -2.84
C ALA A 456 2.23 58.84 -2.31
N ARG A 457 2.45 60.15 -2.33
CA ARG A 457 3.33 61.02 -3.14
C ARG A 457 3.36 62.39 -2.44
N LYS A 458 4.51 63.07 -2.52
CA LYS A 458 4.58 64.53 -2.57
C LYS A 458 3.63 65.03 -3.65
N LEU A 459 2.78 66.02 -3.32
CA LEU A 459 2.38 67.19 -4.12
C LEU A 459 1.11 67.80 -3.49
N PHE A 460 1.28 68.64 -2.48
CA PHE A 460 0.94 70.07 -2.44
C PHE A 460 1.27 70.61 -1.05
#